data_AF-A0A9W6YLT6-F1
#
_entry.id   AF-A0A9W6YLT6-F1
#
_cell.length_a   1.000
_cell.length_b   1.000
_cell.length_c   1.000
_cell.angle_alpha   90.00
_cell.angle_beta   90.00
_cell.angle_gamma   90.00
#
_symmetry.space_group_name_H-M   'P 1'
#
loop_
_entity.id
_entity.type
_entity.pdbx_description
1 polymer ?
#
loop_
_entity_poly.entity_id
_entity_poly.type
_entity_poly.pdbx_seq_one_letter_code
_entity_poly.pdbx_strand_id
1 'polypeptide(L)'
;MALESPPTLASELTSLPAMSWKRFARDLHDGRIEQICILSDVERMKREAEELKQLVTEGADALSAKSKKERFGEQSWDSLKSSPPYEVLREYKDVLPDDIPAELPQDKGVQHEIDLVPGTKYCVTRQWPLPGEQVKAIDDFFESRRKAEQVRESKSPHSAPTFCV
;
A
#
# COMPACT_ATOMS: atom_id res chain seq x y z
N MET A 1 -10.07 13.34 42.29
CA MET A 1 -11.55 13.29 42.43
C MET A 1 -12.13 13.02 41.06
N ALA A 2 -12.98 12.01 40.87
CA ALA A 2 -13.63 11.79 39.56
C ALA A 2 -14.66 12.91 39.30
N LEU A 3 -14.81 13.33 38.04
CA LEU A 3 -15.86 14.26 37.64
C LEU A 3 -17.23 13.57 37.85
N GLU A 4 -17.94 13.90 38.93
CA GLU A 4 -19.17 13.18 39.33
C GLU A 4 -20.36 13.41 38.38
N SER A 5 -20.28 14.36 37.45
CA SER A 5 -21.41 14.72 36.57
C SER A 5 -20.97 15.39 35.26
N PRO A 6 -20.35 14.67 34.30
CA PRO A 6 -20.05 15.26 33.00
C PRO A 6 -21.34 15.64 32.25
N PRO A 7 -21.39 16.83 31.62
CA PRO A 7 -22.55 17.24 30.82
C PRO A 7 -22.80 16.23 29.70
N THR A 8 -24.05 15.77 29.60
CA THR A 8 -24.43 14.69 28.68
C THR A 8 -25.22 15.22 27.47
N LEU A 9 -25.77 16.43 27.58
CA LEU A 9 -26.54 17.08 26.53
C LEU A 9 -25.69 18.04 25.71
N ALA A 10 -25.95 18.10 24.39
CA ALA A 10 -25.23 18.98 23.48
C ALA A 10 -25.37 20.48 23.86
N SER A 11 -26.53 20.88 24.38
CA SER A 11 -26.78 22.25 24.86
C SER A 11 -25.95 22.62 26.09
N GLU A 12 -25.69 21.67 26.98
CA GLU A 12 -24.83 21.88 28.14
C GLU A 12 -23.37 22.02 27.72
N LEU A 13 -22.92 21.16 26.79
CA LEU A 13 -21.55 21.18 26.25
C LEU A 13 -21.23 22.48 25.51
N THR A 14 -22.16 23.01 24.70
CA THR A 14 -21.95 24.25 23.95
C THR A 14 -21.99 25.50 24.84
N SER A 15 -22.52 25.40 26.06
CA SER A 15 -22.53 26.48 27.05
C SER A 15 -21.29 26.55 27.94
N LEU A 16 -20.38 25.56 27.84
CA LEU A 16 -19.15 25.55 28.61
C LEU A 16 -18.20 26.68 28.18
N PRO A 17 -17.46 27.28 29.12
CA PRO A 17 -16.50 28.31 28.79
C PRO A 17 -15.39 27.75 27.90
N ALA A 18 -15.21 28.35 26.73
CA ALA A 18 -14.14 27.99 25.80
C ALA A 18 -12.80 28.56 26.28
N MET A 19 -11.73 27.77 26.12
CA MET A 19 -10.36 28.23 26.34
C MET A 19 -9.53 28.07 25.08
N SER A 20 -8.60 29.00 24.84
CA SER A 20 -7.67 28.87 23.71
C SER A 20 -6.69 27.71 23.92
N TRP A 21 -6.29 27.05 22.82
CA TRP A 21 -5.30 25.97 22.83
C TRP A 21 -3.99 26.34 23.55
N LYS A 22 -3.47 27.55 23.33
CA LYS A 22 -2.22 28.02 23.97
C LYS A 22 -2.31 28.05 25.50
N ARG A 23 -3.48 28.44 26.03
CA ARG A 23 -3.74 28.46 27.47
C ARG A 23 -3.89 27.03 28.00
N PHE A 24 -4.64 26.20 27.29
CA PHE A 24 -4.81 24.79 27.62
C PHE A 24 -3.46 24.06 27.73
N ALA A 25 -2.59 24.18 26.73
CA ALA A 25 -1.29 23.53 26.73
C ALA A 25 -0.39 23.97 27.90
N ARG A 26 -0.44 25.26 28.27
CA ARG A 26 0.30 25.80 29.42
C ARG A 26 -0.23 25.25 30.74
N ASP A 27 -1.54 25.32 30.93
CA ASP A 27 -2.18 24.85 32.17
C ASP A 27 -2.02 23.33 32.33
N LEU A 28 -1.99 22.58 31.23
CA LEU A 28 -1.67 21.15 31.21
C LEU A 28 -0.22 20.89 31.64
N HIS A 29 0.75 21.61 31.05
CA HIS A 29 2.16 21.47 31.39
C HIS A 29 2.45 21.83 32.84
N ASP A 30 1.78 22.86 33.36
CA ASP A 30 1.94 23.33 34.74
C ASP A 30 1.18 22.46 35.76
N GLY A 31 0.55 21.36 35.33
CA GLY A 31 -0.18 20.44 36.19
C GLY A 31 -1.47 21.02 36.79
N ARG A 32 -1.99 22.13 36.23
CA ARG A 32 -3.22 22.79 36.69
C ARG A 32 -4.49 22.10 36.18
N ILE A 33 -4.36 21.20 35.21
CA ILE A 33 -5.45 20.40 34.68
C ILE A 33 -5.34 19.00 35.29
N GLU A 34 -6.25 18.70 36.21
CA GLU A 34 -6.27 17.39 36.89
C GLU A 34 -6.92 16.30 36.02
N GLN A 35 -7.85 16.67 35.12
CA GLN A 35 -8.62 15.73 34.30
C GLN A 35 -8.93 16.30 32.92
N ILE A 36 -8.94 15.39 31.93
CA ILE A 36 -9.36 15.66 30.56
C ILE A 36 -10.40 14.62 30.18
N CYS A 37 -11.53 15.07 29.65
CA CYS A 37 -12.55 14.20 29.06
C CYS A 37 -12.57 14.43 27.55
N ILE A 38 -12.50 13.35 26.77
CA ILE A 38 -12.61 13.40 25.31
C ILE A 38 -14.01 12.93 24.95
N LEU A 39 -14.74 13.75 24.19
CA LEU A 39 -16.02 13.36 23.64
C LEU A 39 -15.77 12.40 22.47
N SER A 40 -15.95 11.11 22.71
CA SER A 40 -15.98 10.10 21.66
C SER A 40 -17.43 9.75 21.34
N ASP A 41 -17.81 9.82 20.07
CA ASP A 41 -19.05 9.20 19.60
C ASP A 41 -18.87 7.68 19.65
N VAL A 42 -19.27 7.09 20.78
CA VAL A 42 -19.07 5.68 21.09
C VAL A 42 -19.82 4.78 20.09
N GLU A 43 -20.95 5.24 19.57
CA GLU A 43 -21.73 4.50 18.57
C GLU A 43 -21.00 4.48 17.23
N ARG A 44 -20.48 5.63 16.81
CA ARG A 44 -19.65 5.71 15.60
C ARG A 44 -18.36 4.91 15.72
N MET A 45 -17.63 5.02 16.83
CA MET A 45 -16.40 4.23 17.03
C MET A 45 -16.67 2.72 17.09
N LYS A 46 -17.80 2.29 17.67
CA LYS A 46 -18.18 0.87 17.66
C LYS A 46 -18.49 0.38 16.26
N ARG A 47 -19.21 1.17 15.46
CA ARG A 47 -19.49 0.84 14.05
C ARG A 47 -18.20 0.74 13.24
N GLU A 48 -17.32 1.74 13.34
CA GLU A 48 -16.02 1.75 12.65
C GLU A 48 -15.11 0.59 13.12
N ALA A 49 -15.14 0.24 14.41
CA ALA A 49 -14.37 -0.89 14.94
C ALA A 49 -14.92 -2.25 14.50
N GLU A 50 -16.22 -2.42 14.38
CA GLU A 50 -16.83 -3.64 13.83
C GLU A 50 -16.56 -3.77 12.33
N GLU A 51 -16.62 -2.66 11.56
CA GLU A 51 -16.22 -2.63 10.15
C GLU A 51 -14.74 -3.02 9.98
N LEU A 52 -13.84 -2.49 10.82
CA LEU A 52 -12.42 -2.84 10.82
C LEU A 52 -12.17 -4.30 11.22
N LYS A 53 -12.89 -4.84 12.20
CA LYS A 53 -12.80 -6.27 12.55
C LYS A 53 -13.21 -7.13 11.38
N GLN A 54 -14.31 -6.80 10.70
CA GLN A 54 -14.82 -7.56 9.57
C GLN A 54 -13.78 -7.63 8.44
N LEU A 55 -13.17 -6.50 8.08
CA LEU A 55 -12.06 -6.42 7.12
C LEU A 55 -10.81 -7.22 7.55
N VAL A 56 -10.49 -7.25 8.84
CA VAL A 56 -9.35 -8.03 9.36
C VAL A 56 -9.63 -9.55 9.35
N THR A 57 -10.86 -9.97 9.65
CA THR A 57 -11.25 -11.39 9.54
C THR A 57 -11.21 -11.87 8.09
N GLU A 58 -11.66 -11.05 7.14
CA GLU A 58 -11.56 -11.31 5.70
C GLU A 58 -10.09 -11.35 5.22
N GLY A 59 -9.22 -10.52 5.83
CA GLY A 59 -7.77 -10.56 5.60
C GLY A 59 -7.07 -11.81 6.16
N ALA A 60 -7.62 -12.47 7.17
CA ALA A 60 -7.05 -13.70 7.74
C ALA A 60 -7.21 -14.91 6.80
N ASP A 61 -8.26 -14.94 5.98
CA ASP A 61 -8.43 -15.92 4.90
C ASP A 61 -7.40 -15.76 3.76
N ALA A 62 -6.62 -14.67 3.74
CA ALA A 62 -5.50 -14.49 2.81
C ALA A 62 -4.30 -15.44 3.08
N LEU A 63 -4.33 -16.21 4.17
CA LEU A 63 -3.39 -17.30 4.48
C LEU A 63 -3.80 -18.64 3.85
N SER A 64 -4.92 -18.69 3.12
CA SER A 64 -5.32 -19.84 2.31
C SER A 64 -4.25 -20.20 1.27
N ALA A 65 -4.06 -21.50 1.01
CA ALA A 65 -3.10 -22.05 0.05
C ALA A 65 -3.39 -21.73 -1.44
N LYS A 66 -4.21 -20.71 -1.70
CA LYS A 66 -4.51 -20.21 -3.04
C LYS A 66 -3.26 -19.61 -3.69
N SER A 67 -3.10 -19.87 -4.98
CA SER A 67 -2.07 -19.23 -5.79
C SER A 67 -2.22 -17.71 -5.75
N LYS A 68 -1.12 -16.96 -5.94
CA LYS A 68 -1.16 -15.49 -5.96
C LYS A 68 -2.16 -14.95 -7.00
N LYS A 69 -2.32 -15.68 -8.11
CA LYS A 69 -3.25 -15.34 -9.19
C LYS A 69 -4.71 -15.53 -8.78
N GLU A 70 -5.04 -16.60 -8.06
CA GLU A 70 -6.40 -16.81 -7.53
C GLU A 70 -6.76 -15.76 -6.49
N ARG A 71 -5.84 -15.42 -5.57
CA ARG A 71 -6.06 -14.34 -4.60
C ARG A 71 -6.32 -13.00 -5.27
N PHE A 72 -5.58 -12.69 -6.34
CA PHE A 72 -5.81 -11.49 -7.13
C PHE A 72 -7.16 -11.52 -7.86
N GLY A 73 -7.54 -12.67 -8.44
CA GLY A 73 -8.81 -12.84 -9.15
C GLY A 73 -10.05 -12.75 -8.25
N GLU A 74 -9.94 -13.14 -6.98
CA GLU A 74 -11.03 -12.99 -5.99
C GLU A 74 -11.22 -11.54 -5.54
N GLN A 75 -10.15 -10.74 -5.61
CA GLN A 75 -10.16 -9.29 -5.34
C GLN A 75 -10.48 -8.48 -6.60
N SER A 76 -11.38 -8.99 -7.45
CA SER A 76 -11.73 -8.33 -8.71
C SER A 76 -12.54 -7.05 -8.49
N TRP A 77 -12.60 -6.21 -9.53
CA TRP A 77 -13.47 -5.04 -9.61
C TRP A 77 -14.94 -5.34 -9.28
N ASP A 78 -15.40 -6.58 -9.49
CA ASP A 78 -16.77 -6.98 -9.17
C ASP A 78 -17.01 -7.06 -7.67
N SER A 79 -16.03 -7.52 -6.89
CA SER A 79 -16.09 -7.57 -5.42
C SER A 79 -16.15 -6.17 -4.80
N LEU A 80 -15.60 -5.16 -5.49
CA LEU A 80 -15.58 -3.77 -5.03
C LEU A 80 -16.89 -3.02 -5.28
N LYS A 81 -17.81 -3.55 -6.08
CA LYS A 81 -19.10 -2.90 -6.43
C LYS A 81 -19.97 -2.53 -5.23
N SER A 82 -19.88 -3.30 -4.14
CA SER A 82 -20.62 -3.07 -2.90
C SER A 82 -19.93 -2.10 -1.95
N SER A 83 -18.67 -1.73 -2.23
CA SER A 83 -17.88 -0.90 -1.34
C SER A 83 -18.26 0.59 -1.48
N PRO A 84 -18.35 1.36 -0.39
CA PRO A 84 -18.63 2.79 -0.44
C PRO A 84 -17.71 3.62 -1.38
N PRO A 85 -16.41 3.32 -1.54
CA PRO A 85 -15.55 4.08 -2.44
C PRO A 85 -15.58 3.62 -3.91
N TYR A 86 -16.44 2.68 -4.30
CA TYR A 86 -16.44 2.09 -5.65
C TYR A 86 -16.50 3.10 -6.80
N GLU A 87 -17.31 4.16 -6.65
CA GLU A 87 -17.44 5.20 -7.67
C GLU A 87 -16.11 5.93 -7.92
N VAL A 88 -15.36 6.22 -6.85
CA VAL A 88 -14.03 6.81 -6.95
C VAL A 88 -13.05 5.82 -7.57
N LEU A 89 -13.07 4.56 -7.13
CA LEU A 89 -12.16 3.54 -7.66
C LEU A 89 -12.37 3.31 -9.16
N ARG A 90 -13.63 3.37 -9.63
CA ARG A 90 -13.96 3.28 -11.06
C ARG A 90 -13.40 4.46 -11.85
N GLU A 91 -13.42 5.67 -11.29
CA GLU A 91 -12.86 6.87 -11.92
C GLU A 91 -11.35 6.71 -12.22
N TYR A 92 -10.61 6.07 -11.31
CA TYR A 92 -9.16 5.83 -11.42
C TYR A 92 -8.79 4.43 -11.92
N LYS A 93 -9.70 3.76 -12.66
CA LYS A 93 -9.46 2.40 -13.18
C LYS A 93 -8.26 2.33 -14.12
N ASP A 94 -7.98 3.43 -14.83
CA ASP A 94 -6.83 3.58 -15.73
C ASP A 94 -5.48 3.60 -14.98
N VAL A 95 -5.46 4.07 -13.73
CA VAL A 95 -4.25 4.11 -12.88
C VAL A 95 -3.89 2.73 -12.33
N LEU A 96 -4.87 1.85 -12.17
CA LEU A 96 -4.72 0.51 -11.60
C LEU A 96 -5.15 -0.57 -12.61
N PRO A 97 -4.43 -0.74 -13.73
CA PRO A 97 -4.77 -1.75 -14.71
C PRO A 97 -4.57 -3.17 -14.15
N ASP A 98 -5.41 -4.11 -14.58
CA ASP A 98 -5.35 -5.51 -14.14
C ASP A 98 -4.04 -6.20 -14.59
N ASP A 99 -3.51 -5.79 -15.74
CA ASP A 99 -2.25 -6.24 -16.31
C ASP A 99 -1.30 -5.06 -16.53
N ILE A 100 0.00 -5.26 -16.33
CA ILE A 100 1.02 -4.25 -16.64
C ILE A 100 1.01 -4.03 -18.16
N PRO A 101 0.79 -2.80 -18.66
CA PRO A 101 0.80 -2.54 -20.08
C PRO A 101 2.16 -2.89 -20.69
N ALA A 102 2.13 -3.39 -21.92
CA ALA A 102 3.34 -3.72 -22.68
C ALA A 102 4.07 -2.49 -23.22
N GLU A 103 3.59 -1.29 -22.94
CA GLU A 103 4.22 -0.03 -23.36
C GLU A 103 5.16 0.50 -22.28
N LEU A 104 6.21 1.19 -22.71
CA LEU A 104 7.07 1.92 -21.79
C LEU A 104 6.32 3.11 -21.20
N PRO A 105 6.49 3.40 -19.90
CA PRO A 105 5.96 4.62 -19.31
C PRO A 105 6.47 5.86 -20.06
N GLN A 106 5.63 6.89 -20.16
CA GLN A 106 6.03 8.16 -20.74
C GLN A 106 7.29 8.70 -20.04
N ASP A 107 8.28 9.12 -20.82
CA ASP A 107 9.49 9.73 -20.28
C ASP A 107 9.15 11.04 -19.56
N LYS A 108 9.38 11.06 -18.25
CA LYS A 108 9.16 12.23 -17.37
C LYS A 108 10.44 13.05 -17.15
N GLY A 109 11.52 12.75 -17.87
CA GLY A 109 12.84 13.38 -17.70
C GLY A 109 13.58 12.92 -16.45
N VAL A 110 13.10 11.88 -15.77
CA VAL A 110 13.76 11.24 -14.63
C VAL A 110 14.18 9.84 -15.05
N GLN A 111 15.49 9.60 -15.04
CA GLN A 111 16.07 8.30 -15.40
C GLN A 111 16.75 7.69 -14.18
N HIS A 112 16.68 6.36 -14.07
CA HIS A 112 17.43 5.64 -13.04
C HIS A 112 18.89 5.53 -13.47
N GLU A 113 19.77 6.26 -12.79
CA GLU A 113 21.21 6.14 -12.93
C GLU A 113 21.77 5.24 -11.82
N ILE A 114 22.70 4.36 -12.18
CA ILE A 114 23.38 3.47 -11.23
C ILE A 114 24.78 4.04 -10.99
N ASP A 115 24.95 4.70 -9.86
CA ASP A 115 26.24 5.21 -9.43
C ASP A 115 27.18 4.06 -9.05
N LEU A 116 28.31 3.96 -9.76
CA LEU A 116 29.34 2.99 -9.45
C LEU A 116 30.36 3.60 -8.48
N VAL A 117 30.70 2.84 -7.43
CA VAL A 117 31.80 3.23 -6.54
C VAL A 117 33.12 3.23 -7.35
N PRO A 118 33.95 4.30 -7.28
CA PRO A 118 35.22 4.35 -8.00
C PRO A 118 36.10 3.13 -7.72
N GLY A 119 36.63 2.51 -8.78
CA GLY A 119 37.44 1.30 -8.69
C GLY A 119 36.64 -0.02 -8.74
N THR A 120 35.31 0.03 -8.81
CA THR A 120 34.48 -1.16 -8.99
C THR A 120 34.73 -1.80 -10.35
N LYS A 121 34.94 -3.11 -10.36
CA LYS A 121 35.06 -3.91 -11.59
C LYS A 121 33.69 -4.43 -12.01
N TYR A 122 33.50 -4.60 -13.31
CA TYR A 122 32.29 -5.18 -13.86
C TYR A 122 32.16 -6.66 -13.46
N CYS A 123 30.93 -7.06 -13.11
CA CYS A 123 30.62 -8.45 -12.77
C CYS A 123 30.32 -9.23 -14.06
N VAL A 124 31.08 -10.31 -14.30
CA VAL A 124 30.79 -11.29 -15.37
C VAL A 124 30.54 -12.64 -14.75
N THR A 125 29.27 -12.98 -14.60
CA THR A 125 28.85 -14.31 -14.18
C THR A 125 28.15 -14.98 -15.35
N ARG A 126 28.60 -16.20 -15.71
CA ARG A 126 27.98 -17.00 -16.76
C ARG A 126 26.67 -17.61 -16.25
N GLN A 127 25.73 -17.81 -17.16
CA GLN A 127 24.52 -18.57 -16.89
C GLN A 127 24.90 -19.99 -16.45
N TRP A 128 24.36 -20.44 -15.32
CA TRP A 128 24.52 -21.82 -14.87
C TRP A 128 23.71 -22.77 -15.77
N PRO A 129 24.10 -24.05 -15.89
CA PRO A 129 23.27 -25.05 -16.55
C PRO A 129 21.90 -25.13 -15.89
N LEU A 130 20.84 -24.98 -16.67
CA LEU A 130 19.46 -25.11 -16.20
C LEU A 130 18.75 -26.25 -16.95
N PRO A 131 17.74 -26.89 -16.35
CA PRO A 131 16.85 -27.82 -17.05
C PRO A 131 16.21 -27.14 -18.27
N GLY A 132 16.01 -27.90 -19.35
CA GLY A 132 15.47 -27.35 -20.61
C GLY A 132 14.11 -26.65 -20.46
N GLU A 133 13.26 -27.12 -19.54
CA GLU A 133 11.98 -26.47 -19.23
C GLU A 133 12.17 -25.07 -18.64
N GLN A 134 13.15 -24.88 -17.75
CA GLN A 134 13.47 -23.57 -17.17
C GLN A 134 14.08 -22.63 -18.20
N VAL A 135 14.96 -23.14 -19.06
CA VAL A 135 15.52 -22.35 -20.18
C VAL A 135 14.41 -21.83 -21.06
N LYS A 136 13.46 -22.71 -21.45
CA LYS A 136 12.31 -22.31 -22.26
C LYS A 136 11.44 -21.26 -21.57
N ALA A 137 11.16 -21.42 -20.27
CA ALA A 137 10.37 -20.44 -19.52
C ALA A 137 11.04 -19.06 -19.45
N ILE A 138 12.37 -19.03 -19.29
CA ILE A 138 13.16 -17.80 -19.30
C ILE A 138 13.16 -17.15 -20.69
N ASP A 139 13.35 -17.94 -21.75
CA ASP A 139 13.34 -17.45 -23.13
C ASP A 139 11.96 -16.87 -23.50
N ASP A 140 10.87 -17.57 -23.20
CA ASP A 140 9.50 -17.11 -23.44
C ASP A 140 9.21 -15.81 -22.66
N PHE A 141 9.70 -15.71 -21.41
CA PHE A 141 9.58 -14.50 -20.60
C PHE A 141 10.31 -13.32 -21.25
N PHE A 142 11.59 -13.47 -21.62
CA PHE A 142 12.35 -12.37 -22.24
C PHE A 142 11.85 -12.00 -23.63
N GLU A 143 11.35 -12.96 -24.42
CA GLU A 143 10.73 -12.68 -25.71
C GLU A 143 9.47 -11.83 -25.55
N SER A 144 8.65 -12.10 -24.52
CA SER A 144 7.49 -11.26 -24.19
C SER A 144 7.89 -9.84 -23.80
N ARG A 145 8.96 -9.68 -23.01
CA ARG A 145 9.48 -8.38 -22.57
C ARG A 145 10.16 -7.60 -23.70
N ARG A 146 10.79 -8.30 -24.64
CA ARG A 146 11.36 -7.71 -25.85
C ARG A 146 10.28 -7.15 -26.77
N LYS A 147 9.18 -7.88 -26.97
CA LYS A 147 8.01 -7.40 -27.73
C LYS A 147 7.36 -6.18 -27.09
N ALA A 148 7.43 -6.07 -25.76
CA ALA A 148 7.01 -4.92 -24.98
C ALA A 148 8.04 -3.77 -24.94
N GLU A 149 9.16 -3.87 -25.66
CA GLU A 149 10.27 -2.90 -25.63
C GLU A 149 10.88 -2.65 -24.24
N GLN A 150 10.55 -3.48 -23.24
CA GLN A 150 11.05 -3.38 -21.87
C GLN A 150 12.48 -3.90 -21.73
N VAL A 151 12.88 -4.82 -22.62
CA VAL A 151 14.23 -5.42 -22.66
C VAL A 151 14.73 -5.43 -24.10
N ARG A 152 16.04 -5.24 -24.27
CA ARG A 152 16.72 -5.31 -25.58
C ARG A 152 18.03 -6.06 -25.47
N GLU A 153 18.51 -6.57 -26.59
CA GLU A 153 19.85 -7.14 -26.66
C GLU A 153 20.91 -6.08 -26.31
N SER A 154 21.93 -6.51 -25.56
CA SER A 154 23.02 -5.64 -25.14
C SER A 154 24.37 -6.31 -25.40
N LYS A 155 25.39 -5.48 -25.64
CA LYS A 155 26.81 -5.89 -25.66
C LYS A 155 27.50 -5.46 -24.37
N SER A 156 26.77 -5.52 -23.25
CA SER A 156 27.27 -5.07 -21.95
C SER A 156 28.48 -5.90 -21.51
N PRO A 157 29.52 -5.29 -20.92
CA PRO A 157 30.56 -6.04 -20.24
C PRO A 157 30.06 -6.67 -18.94
N HIS A 158 28.86 -6.32 -18.46
CA HIS A 158 28.25 -6.90 -17.26
C HIS A 158 27.30 -8.06 -17.62
N SER A 159 27.36 -9.15 -16.86
CA SER A 159 26.40 -10.25 -16.96
C SER A 159 26.11 -10.87 -15.60
N ALA A 160 24.83 -11.19 -15.37
CA ALA A 160 24.35 -11.93 -14.20
C ALA A 160 23.47 -13.10 -14.68
N PRO A 161 23.49 -14.25 -13.98
CA PRO A 161 22.66 -15.40 -14.32
C PRO A 161 21.20 -15.13 -13.96
N THR A 162 20.29 -15.64 -14.78
CA THR A 162 18.84 -15.63 -14.52
C THR A 162 18.40 -17.01 -14.01
N PHE A 163 17.40 -17.03 -13.14
CA PHE A 163 16.78 -18.25 -12.61
C PHE A 163 15.27 -18.10 -12.52
N CYS A 164 14.55 -19.22 -12.57
CA CYS A 164 13.10 -19.26 -12.32
C CYS A 164 12.84 -19.24 -10.80
N VAL A 165 11.78 -18.53 -10.38
CA VAL A 165 11.31 -18.44 -8.98
C VAL A 165 9.93 -19.03 -8.81
#